data_AF-A0A2U3Y636-F1
#
_entry.id   AF-A0A2U3Y636-F1
#
_cell.length_a   1.000
_cell.length_b   1.000
_cell.length_c   1.000
_cell.angle_alpha   90.00
_cell.angle_beta   90.00
_cell.angle_gamma   90.00
#
_symmetry.space_group_name_H-M   'P 1'
#
loop_
_entity.id
_entity.type
_entity.pdbx_description
1 polymer ?
#
loop_
_entity_poly.entity_id
_entity_poly.type
_entity_poly.pdbx_seq_one_letter_code
_entity_poly.pdbx_strand_id
1 'polypeptide(L)'
;MALQTAQPLLGSCGTSAHSNLLLLLLSLGWVFPSRAQAADSRLGVMTPWLQGTSWDLSWQQPELTVVLLRDRRDTEKKVCLPERKAHVIDENLVFYEEWELEACVDGALLAAQMDRVNMVPFTYQQLDVFKRKLDEFYPQGYPESLIQHLRYFFLELTPADIHKWNVTSLETVKSLLQVSKGQTMDAQVAALIARYVAGGGQLDKASLDTLATFGPTYLCFLSPEQLGSVQPSVLWAARPQDLEACRPPQMDILYPRARAAFQNISGSEYFVKIKPYLAGAPTEDLRALSRQKVNMDTATFKTLQTEAVLPLTIAELQNLLGPNLVGLKAEQESSPVRDWILRQRQDDLDSLGLGLHGGIPSGYLVMDLSFREALSGGARLLGPGPVLIAIPTLLLALIPK
;
A
#
# COMPACT_ATOMS: atom_id res chain seq x y z
N MET A 1 -55.33 -9.28 -33.98
CA MET A 1 -56.39 -9.00 -32.99
C MET A 1 -55.68 -8.51 -31.74
N ALA A 2 -55.45 -7.20 -31.54
CA ALA A 2 -56.38 -6.24 -30.92
C ALA A 2 -56.90 -6.79 -29.57
N LEU A 3 -56.81 -6.14 -28.41
CA LEU A 3 -56.68 -4.72 -28.06
C LEU A 3 -56.46 -4.63 -26.51
N GLN A 4 -55.78 -3.57 -26.05
CA GLN A 4 -56.12 -2.72 -24.87
C GLN A 4 -56.23 -3.32 -23.44
N THR A 5 -55.31 -2.97 -22.54
CA THR A 5 -55.35 -1.91 -21.49
C THR A 5 -56.39 -2.09 -20.37
N ALA A 6 -55.92 -2.20 -19.12
CA ALA A 6 -56.44 -1.48 -17.94
C ALA A 6 -55.62 -1.81 -16.66
N GLN A 7 -55.10 -0.77 -15.99
CA GLN A 7 -54.86 -0.78 -14.54
C GLN A 7 -56.17 -0.33 -13.84
N PRO A 8 -56.40 -0.73 -12.57
CA PRO A 8 -56.27 0.27 -11.50
C PRO A 8 -55.75 -0.27 -10.15
N LEU A 9 -55.53 0.70 -9.26
CA LEU A 9 -54.93 0.67 -7.91
C LEU A 9 -55.86 0.17 -6.77
N LEU A 10 -55.17 -0.18 -5.68
CA LEU A 10 -55.52 -0.14 -4.25
C LEU A 10 -56.40 -1.25 -3.62
N GLY A 11 -55.78 -1.98 -2.68
CA GLY A 11 -56.45 -2.82 -1.69
C GLY A 11 -55.48 -3.18 -0.55
N SER A 12 -55.69 -2.54 0.60
CA SER A 12 -54.93 -2.66 1.86
C SER A 12 -55.31 -3.92 2.65
N CYS A 13 -54.32 -4.65 3.19
CA CYS A 13 -54.37 -5.27 4.53
C CYS A 13 -53.05 -6.00 4.87
N GLY A 14 -52.50 -5.77 6.07
CA GLY A 14 -51.45 -6.64 6.63
C GLY A 14 -50.36 -5.91 7.43
N THR A 15 -50.70 -5.32 8.57
CA THR A 15 -49.74 -5.01 9.63
C THR A 15 -49.38 -6.28 10.41
N SER A 16 -48.10 -6.52 10.71
CA SER A 16 -47.66 -6.74 12.11
C SER A 16 -46.14 -6.90 12.25
N ALA A 17 -45.57 -5.98 13.04
CA ALA A 17 -44.51 -6.16 14.03
C ALA A 17 -43.19 -6.82 13.61
N HIS A 18 -42.13 -6.02 13.44
CA HIS A 18 -40.77 -6.28 13.98
C HIS A 18 -39.94 -4.97 14.03
N SER A 19 -40.56 -3.90 14.55
CA SER A 19 -39.85 -2.67 14.91
C SER A 19 -39.90 -2.53 16.43
N ASN A 20 -39.09 -3.35 17.13
CA ASN A 20 -38.85 -3.16 18.57
C ASN A 20 -37.64 -3.93 19.13
N LEU A 21 -36.58 -4.13 18.32
CA LEU A 21 -35.33 -4.71 18.80
C LEU A 21 -34.11 -3.83 18.48
N LEU A 22 -34.30 -2.51 18.44
CA LEU A 22 -33.21 -1.53 18.25
C LEU A 22 -33.12 -0.48 19.37
N LEU A 23 -33.89 -0.64 20.47
CA LEU A 23 -33.97 0.35 21.55
C LEU A 23 -33.68 -0.23 22.96
N LEU A 24 -33.03 -1.39 23.05
CA LEU A 24 -32.67 -2.04 24.34
C LEU A 24 -31.18 -2.37 24.50
N LEU A 25 -30.29 -1.63 23.83
CA LEU A 25 -28.83 -1.76 24.02
C LEU A 25 -28.10 -0.47 24.41
N LEU A 26 -28.84 0.55 24.86
CA LEU A 26 -28.27 1.79 25.41
C LEU A 26 -28.57 1.91 26.90
N SER A 27 -27.96 1.06 27.73
CA SER A 27 -27.82 1.31 29.18
C SER A 27 -26.99 0.23 29.89
N LEU A 28 -25.72 0.10 29.54
CA LEU A 28 -24.73 -0.50 30.45
C LEU A 28 -23.38 0.18 30.21
N GLY A 29 -23.02 1.11 31.09
CA GLY A 29 -21.77 1.85 31.05
C GLY A 29 -20.59 0.94 31.35
N TRP A 30 -19.56 0.98 30.50
CA TRP A 30 -18.27 0.36 30.75
C TRP A 30 -17.20 1.43 30.79
N VAL A 31 -16.62 1.53 31.97
CA VAL A 31 -15.50 2.38 32.36
C VAL A 31 -14.24 1.92 31.62
N PHE A 32 -13.56 2.86 30.97
CA PHE A 32 -12.23 2.69 30.37
C PHE A 32 -11.16 2.38 31.44
N PRO A 33 -10.25 1.42 31.22
CA PRO A 33 -8.95 1.41 31.88
C PRO A 33 -7.89 2.08 31.00
N SER A 34 -7.20 3.03 31.63
CA SER A 34 -6.16 3.88 31.06
C SER A 34 -4.90 3.12 30.64
N ARG A 35 -4.39 3.54 29.48
CA ARG A 35 -3.05 3.32 28.93
C ARG A 35 -1.97 3.68 29.97
N ALA A 36 -1.12 2.72 30.33
CA ALA A 36 0.15 2.97 31.04
C ALA A 36 1.32 2.69 30.08
N GLN A 37 2.14 3.71 29.89
CA GLN A 37 3.35 3.71 29.07
C GLN A 37 4.45 2.87 29.73
N ALA A 38 5.10 2.01 28.95
CA ALA A 38 6.38 1.41 29.31
C ALA A 38 7.50 2.36 28.87
N ALA A 39 8.26 2.87 29.84
CA ALA A 39 9.52 3.56 29.61
C ALA A 39 10.66 2.66 30.10
N ASP A 40 11.62 2.47 29.21
CA ASP A 40 12.86 1.72 29.35
C ASP A 40 13.87 2.51 30.20
N SER A 41 14.62 1.84 31.08
CA SER A 41 15.84 2.36 31.73
C SER A 41 16.59 1.23 32.44
N ARG A 42 17.75 0.86 31.91
CA ARG A 42 18.72 -0.07 32.52
C ARG A 42 19.70 0.66 33.46
N LEU A 43 20.32 -0.16 34.32
CA LEU A 43 21.72 -0.17 34.81
C LEU A 43 22.09 0.51 36.15
N GLY A 44 22.82 -0.25 37.00
CA GLY A 44 23.72 0.26 38.05
C GLY A 44 23.46 -0.32 39.45
N VAL A 45 23.97 -1.50 39.84
CA VAL A 45 25.31 -1.78 40.42
C VAL A 45 25.41 -1.54 41.96
N MET A 46 25.77 -2.64 42.63
CA MET A 46 26.47 -2.87 43.92
C MET A 46 25.83 -2.67 45.30
N THR A 47 26.01 -3.74 46.08
CA THR A 47 25.79 -4.04 47.52
C THR A 47 26.93 -3.40 48.39
N PRO A 48 27.23 -3.76 49.68
CA PRO A 48 26.63 -4.67 50.68
C PRO A 48 26.74 -4.23 52.19
N TRP A 49 26.38 -5.12 53.15
CA TRP A 49 26.91 -5.28 54.55
C TRP A 49 26.36 -4.33 55.68
N LEU A 50 26.09 -4.67 56.97
CA LEU A 50 26.43 -5.70 57.98
C LEU A 50 25.33 -5.72 59.11
N GLN A 51 24.88 -6.87 59.66
CA GLN A 51 25.32 -7.58 60.90
C GLN A 51 24.77 -6.98 62.23
N GLY A 52 24.25 -7.70 63.23
CA GLY A 52 24.01 -9.12 63.45
C GLY A 52 23.45 -9.47 64.86
N THR A 53 23.48 -10.77 65.19
CA THR A 53 23.42 -11.47 66.51
C THR A 53 22.09 -11.41 67.31
N SER A 54 21.52 -12.51 67.83
CA SER A 54 22.12 -13.58 68.67
C SER A 54 21.29 -14.90 68.69
N TRP A 55 21.99 -16.01 69.01
CA TRP A 55 21.55 -17.40 69.27
C TRP A 55 20.79 -17.54 70.63
N ASP A 56 20.03 -18.57 71.03
CA ASP A 56 20.04 -20.05 70.91
C ASP A 56 18.59 -20.59 71.09
N LEU A 57 18.06 -21.50 70.26
CA LEU A 57 18.12 -22.98 70.32
C LEU A 57 17.47 -23.67 71.54
N SER A 58 16.20 -24.07 71.38
CA SER A 58 15.68 -25.34 71.91
C SER A 58 14.82 -26.00 70.80
N TRP A 59 15.20 -27.22 70.41
CA TRP A 59 14.66 -27.97 69.27
C TRP A 59 13.55 -28.96 69.68
N GLN A 60 12.74 -29.33 68.67
CA GLN A 60 11.92 -30.55 68.42
C GLN A 60 10.47 -30.10 68.08
N GLN A 61 9.97 -30.18 66.84
CA GLN A 61 9.97 -31.30 65.88
C GLN A 61 10.17 -30.84 64.41
N PRO A 62 10.55 -31.74 63.49
CA PRO A 62 10.82 -31.42 62.09
C PRO A 62 9.61 -31.70 61.18
N GLU A 63 9.07 -30.65 60.54
CA GLU A 63 8.29 -30.82 59.31
C GLU A 63 9.21 -30.60 58.10
N LEU A 64 9.27 -31.62 57.25
CA LEU A 64 10.09 -31.68 56.04
C LEU A 64 9.65 -30.58 55.05
N THR A 65 10.45 -29.53 54.92
CA THR A 65 10.36 -28.58 53.82
C THR A 65 10.79 -29.28 52.53
N VAL A 66 9.83 -29.82 51.79
CA VAL A 66 10.07 -30.20 50.39
C VAL A 66 10.32 -28.92 49.62
N VAL A 67 11.58 -28.71 49.26
CA VAL A 67 11.99 -27.74 48.23
C VAL A 67 11.29 -28.16 46.95
N LEU A 68 10.16 -27.50 46.64
CA LEU A 68 9.62 -27.49 45.29
C LEU A 68 10.61 -26.72 44.42
N LEU A 69 11.60 -27.45 43.89
CA LEU A 69 12.20 -27.12 42.62
C LEU A 69 11.04 -26.86 41.67
N ARG A 70 10.90 -25.61 41.23
CA ARG A 70 10.02 -25.27 40.11
C ARG A 70 10.52 -26.08 38.92
N ASP A 71 9.86 -27.21 38.72
CA ASP A 71 10.06 -28.05 37.56
C ASP A 71 9.92 -27.16 36.33
N ARG A 72 11.02 -27.10 35.60
CA ARG A 72 11.08 -26.62 34.24
C ARG A 72 10.04 -27.42 33.48
N ARG A 73 8.95 -26.76 33.04
CA ARG A 73 8.00 -27.35 32.09
C ARG A 73 8.72 -27.56 30.77
N ASP A 74 9.50 -28.63 30.67
CA ASP A 74 9.77 -29.25 29.41
C ASP A 74 8.43 -29.82 28.96
N THR A 75 7.82 -29.16 27.97
CA THR A 75 6.64 -29.69 27.28
C THR A 75 7.06 -31.01 26.65
N GLU A 76 6.76 -32.11 27.34
CA GLU A 76 6.95 -33.47 26.85
C GLU A 76 6.32 -33.53 25.44
N LYS A 77 7.14 -33.69 24.39
CA LYS A 77 6.63 -33.81 23.01
C LYS A 77 5.76 -35.06 22.95
N LYS A 78 4.44 -34.88 23.13
CA LYS A 78 3.47 -35.96 23.01
C LYS A 78 3.58 -36.54 21.60
N VAL A 79 3.95 -37.82 21.53
CA VAL A 79 4.14 -38.54 20.27
C VAL A 79 2.79 -39.08 19.80
N CYS A 80 2.52 -38.98 18.50
CA CYS A 80 1.30 -39.56 17.93
C CYS A 80 1.28 -41.08 18.09
N LEU A 81 0.17 -41.61 18.61
CA LEU A 81 -0.07 -43.05 18.63
C LEU A 81 -0.32 -43.55 17.19
N PRO A 82 0.31 -44.65 16.74
CA PRO A 82 0.18 -45.12 15.36
C PRO A 82 -1.26 -45.31 14.87
N GLU A 83 -2.17 -45.72 15.77
CA GLU A 83 -3.60 -45.92 15.48
C GLU A 83 -4.35 -44.60 15.23
N ARG A 84 -3.84 -43.49 15.77
CA ARG A 84 -4.40 -42.14 15.58
C ARG A 84 -3.74 -41.36 14.45
N LYS A 85 -2.79 -41.97 13.75
CA LYS A 85 -2.13 -41.31 12.61
C LYS A 85 -3.14 -41.11 11.48
N ALA A 86 -3.32 -39.86 11.06
CA ALA A 86 -4.24 -39.53 9.99
C ALA A 86 -3.68 -40.00 8.64
N HIS A 87 -4.50 -40.72 7.87
CA HIS A 87 -4.19 -41.12 6.50
C HIS A 87 -5.13 -40.46 5.48
N VAL A 88 -6.27 -39.94 5.96
CA VAL A 88 -7.29 -39.24 5.19
C VAL A 88 -7.81 -38.08 6.04
N ILE A 89 -8.09 -36.94 5.41
CA ILE A 89 -8.79 -35.82 6.05
C ILE A 89 -10.29 -36.11 5.99
N ASP A 90 -10.89 -36.39 7.15
CA ASP A 90 -12.32 -36.68 7.30
C ASP A 90 -12.90 -36.04 8.57
N GLU A 91 -14.19 -36.25 8.80
CA GLU A 91 -14.94 -35.68 9.93
C GLU A 91 -14.45 -36.15 11.30
N ASN A 92 -13.74 -37.29 11.37
CA ASN A 92 -13.25 -37.80 12.66
C ASN A 92 -12.16 -36.89 13.24
N LEU A 93 -11.42 -36.18 12.38
CA LEU A 93 -10.38 -35.23 12.79
C LEU A 93 -10.95 -34.00 13.50
N VAL A 94 -12.25 -33.71 13.37
CA VAL A 94 -12.90 -32.60 14.08
C VAL A 94 -12.87 -32.84 15.61
N PHE A 95 -12.83 -34.10 16.04
CA PHE A 95 -12.79 -34.46 17.46
C PHE A 95 -11.37 -34.52 18.06
N TYR A 96 -10.34 -34.24 17.25
CA TYR A 96 -8.96 -34.22 17.72
C TYR A 96 -8.66 -32.89 18.39
N GLU A 97 -7.99 -32.94 19.53
CA GLU A 97 -7.43 -31.76 20.18
C GLU A 97 -6.31 -31.15 19.33
N GLU A 98 -5.99 -29.86 19.53
CA GLU A 98 -4.96 -29.16 18.76
C GLU A 98 -3.60 -29.89 18.77
N TRP A 99 -3.20 -30.40 19.93
CA TRP A 99 -1.95 -31.14 20.09
C TRP A 99 -1.98 -32.50 19.38
N GLU A 100 -3.14 -33.13 19.25
CA GLU A 100 -3.29 -34.41 18.55
C GLU A 100 -3.17 -34.20 17.04
N LEU A 101 -3.80 -33.14 16.52
CA LEU A 101 -3.63 -32.74 15.13
C LEU A 101 -2.16 -32.39 14.83
N GLU A 102 -1.51 -31.66 15.73
CA GLU A 102 -0.10 -31.30 15.64
C GLU A 102 0.81 -32.56 15.63
N ALA A 103 0.46 -33.60 16.39
CA ALA A 103 1.26 -34.81 16.44
C ALA A 103 0.96 -35.78 15.27
N CYS A 104 -0.31 -35.89 14.87
CA CYS A 104 -0.82 -37.00 14.07
C CYS A 104 -1.17 -36.68 12.61
N VAL A 105 -1.20 -35.40 12.24
CA VAL A 105 -1.50 -34.98 10.87
C VAL A 105 -0.22 -34.47 10.20
N ASP A 106 0.08 -35.03 9.03
CA ASP A 106 1.26 -34.67 8.25
C ASP A 106 0.97 -33.52 7.28
N GLY A 107 1.94 -32.62 7.09
CA GLY A 107 1.82 -31.48 6.19
C GLY A 107 1.64 -31.87 4.71
N ALA A 108 2.26 -32.96 4.26
CA ALA A 108 2.09 -33.45 2.89
C ALA A 108 0.68 -34.01 2.66
N LEU A 109 0.09 -34.65 3.69
CA LEU A 109 -1.30 -35.12 3.62
C LEU A 109 -2.27 -33.94 3.49
N LEU A 110 -2.08 -32.88 4.30
CA LEU A 110 -2.88 -31.65 4.23
C LEU A 110 -2.76 -31.00 2.85
N ALA A 111 -1.54 -30.90 2.31
CA ALA A 111 -1.30 -30.33 1.00
C ALA A 111 -1.99 -31.13 -0.12
N ALA A 112 -1.96 -32.46 -0.04
CA ALA A 112 -2.57 -33.33 -1.04
C ALA A 112 -4.10 -33.39 -0.95
N GLN A 113 -4.68 -33.15 0.23
CA GLN A 113 -6.12 -33.28 0.49
C GLN A 113 -6.78 -31.95 0.91
N MET A 114 -6.26 -30.82 0.43
CA MET A 114 -6.75 -29.49 0.78
C MET A 114 -8.25 -29.29 0.45
N ASP A 115 -8.78 -29.91 -0.61
CA ASP A 115 -10.22 -29.87 -0.89
C ASP A 115 -11.06 -30.48 0.24
N ARG A 116 -10.56 -31.54 0.90
CA ARG A 116 -11.25 -32.17 2.04
C ARG A 116 -11.19 -31.30 3.29
N VAL A 117 -10.05 -30.63 3.52
CA VAL A 117 -9.92 -29.64 4.61
C VAL A 117 -11.00 -28.57 4.49
N ASN A 118 -11.32 -28.15 3.26
CA ASN A 118 -12.38 -27.18 2.98
C ASN A 118 -13.82 -27.71 3.08
N MET A 119 -14.01 -29.02 3.14
CA MET A 119 -15.34 -29.65 3.27
C MET A 119 -15.70 -29.97 4.72
N VAL A 120 -14.69 -30.18 5.56
CA VAL A 120 -14.87 -30.56 6.97
C VAL A 120 -14.92 -29.30 7.84
N PRO A 121 -15.88 -29.17 8.77
CA PRO A 121 -16.07 -27.97 9.59
C PRO A 121 -15.08 -27.90 10.76
N PHE A 122 -13.80 -27.73 10.47
CA PHE A 122 -12.76 -27.51 11.49
C PHE A 122 -12.94 -26.15 12.18
N THR A 123 -12.53 -26.08 13.45
CA THR A 123 -12.47 -24.83 14.19
C THR A 123 -11.28 -23.96 13.76
N TYR A 124 -11.34 -22.64 14.00
CA TYR A 124 -10.22 -21.73 13.73
C TYR A 124 -8.91 -22.19 14.39
N GLN A 125 -8.98 -22.74 15.60
CA GLN A 125 -7.84 -23.30 16.31
C GLN A 125 -7.21 -24.50 15.58
N GLN A 126 -8.04 -25.42 15.11
CA GLN A 126 -7.57 -26.58 14.35
C GLN A 126 -7.01 -26.18 12.98
N LEU A 127 -7.61 -25.18 12.32
CA LEU A 127 -7.09 -24.65 11.07
C LEU A 127 -5.74 -23.94 11.25
N ASP A 128 -5.51 -23.25 12.38
CA ASP A 128 -4.19 -22.69 12.72
C ASP A 128 -3.12 -23.79 12.87
N VAL A 129 -3.46 -24.93 13.49
CA VAL A 129 -2.56 -26.10 13.52
C VAL A 129 -2.21 -26.54 12.12
N PHE A 130 -3.21 -26.69 11.23
CA PHE A 130 -2.97 -27.08 9.84
C PHE A 130 -2.16 -26.04 9.07
N LYS A 131 -2.37 -24.75 9.34
CA LYS A 131 -1.57 -23.68 8.75
C LYS A 131 -0.11 -23.82 9.17
N ARG A 132 0.17 -24.00 10.47
CA ARG A 132 1.53 -24.20 10.98
C ARG A 132 2.19 -25.44 10.36
N LYS A 133 1.46 -26.55 10.23
CA LYS A 133 1.93 -27.75 9.53
C LYS A 133 2.28 -27.52 8.06
N LEU A 134 1.47 -26.75 7.35
CA LEU A 134 1.72 -26.41 5.95
C LEU A 134 2.90 -25.44 5.82
N ASP A 135 3.04 -24.48 6.74
CA ASP A 135 4.19 -23.56 6.78
C ASP A 135 5.50 -24.31 7.09
N GLU A 136 5.49 -25.30 7.98
CA GLU A 136 6.63 -26.19 8.24
C GLU A 136 7.01 -27.03 7.01
N PHE A 137 6.00 -27.52 6.29
CA PHE A 137 6.21 -28.32 5.08
C PHE A 137 6.65 -27.49 3.88
N TYR A 138 6.18 -26.24 3.77
CA TYR A 138 6.49 -25.28 2.72
C TYR A 138 7.10 -23.99 3.27
N PRO A 139 8.33 -24.03 3.81
CA PRO A 139 8.95 -22.87 4.45
C PRO A 139 9.19 -21.69 3.49
N GLN A 140 9.26 -21.96 2.18
CA GLN A 140 9.46 -20.96 1.13
C GLN A 140 8.15 -20.45 0.51
N GLY A 141 6.99 -20.87 1.03
CA GLY A 141 5.68 -20.53 0.49
C GLY A 141 5.03 -21.67 -0.30
N TYR A 142 3.71 -21.58 -0.45
CA TYR A 142 2.89 -22.65 -1.00
C TYR A 142 3.06 -22.76 -2.53
N PRO A 143 3.13 -23.98 -3.08
CA PRO A 143 3.13 -24.18 -4.53
C PRO A 143 1.76 -23.82 -5.10
N GLU A 144 1.73 -23.37 -6.36
CA GLU A 144 0.49 -22.97 -7.02
C GLU A 144 -0.57 -24.08 -7.07
N SER A 145 -0.13 -25.35 -7.16
CA SER A 145 -1.03 -26.51 -7.07
C SER A 145 -1.79 -26.58 -5.76
N LEU A 146 -1.20 -26.15 -4.64
CA LEU A 146 -1.91 -26.05 -3.36
C LEU A 146 -2.78 -24.81 -3.30
N ILE A 147 -2.27 -23.66 -3.78
CA ILE A 147 -2.97 -22.37 -3.72
C ILE A 147 -4.33 -22.43 -4.41
N GLN A 148 -4.41 -23.13 -5.55
CA GLN A 148 -5.65 -23.35 -6.31
C GLN A 148 -6.76 -24.03 -5.49
N HIS A 149 -6.39 -24.85 -4.50
CA HIS A 149 -7.32 -25.64 -3.70
C HIS A 149 -7.58 -25.03 -2.32
N LEU A 150 -6.94 -23.92 -1.95
CA LEU A 150 -7.09 -23.31 -0.62
C LEU A 150 -8.54 -22.94 -0.31
N ARG A 151 -9.30 -22.42 -1.28
CA ARG A 151 -10.72 -22.02 -1.10
C ARG A 151 -10.95 -21.28 0.22
N TYR A 152 -11.76 -21.80 1.16
CA TYR A 152 -12.04 -21.19 2.47
C TYR A 152 -10.85 -21.19 3.42
N PHE A 153 -9.90 -22.12 3.27
CA PHE A 153 -8.63 -22.09 4.01
C PHE A 153 -7.83 -20.81 3.74
N PHE A 154 -8.11 -20.11 2.62
CA PHE A 154 -7.52 -18.79 2.35
C PHE A 154 -7.79 -17.76 3.45
N LEU A 155 -8.90 -17.89 4.18
CA LEU A 155 -9.28 -16.98 5.26
C LEU A 155 -8.27 -17.00 6.43
N GLU A 156 -7.56 -18.10 6.62
CA GLU A 156 -6.55 -18.28 7.68
C GLU A 156 -5.18 -17.70 7.32
N LEU A 157 -5.01 -17.24 6.08
CA LEU A 157 -3.72 -16.84 5.55
C LEU A 157 -3.51 -15.34 5.74
N THR A 158 -2.29 -14.98 6.15
CA THR A 158 -1.91 -13.59 6.38
C THR A 158 -1.28 -13.00 5.12
N PRO A 159 -1.23 -11.66 4.98
CA PRO A 159 -0.49 -11.01 3.91
C PRO A 159 0.98 -11.46 3.84
N ALA A 160 1.61 -11.71 5.00
CA ALA A 160 2.99 -12.19 5.09
C ALA A 160 3.17 -13.60 4.49
N ASP A 161 2.16 -14.46 4.60
CA ASP A 161 2.17 -15.78 3.97
C ASP A 161 2.05 -15.64 2.46
N ILE A 162 1.10 -14.81 2.00
CA ILE A 162 0.82 -14.55 0.59
C ILE A 162 2.06 -14.00 -0.13
N HIS A 163 2.85 -13.14 0.53
CA HIS A 163 4.06 -12.57 -0.05
C HIS A 163 5.11 -13.61 -0.48
N LYS A 164 5.09 -14.82 0.10
CA LYS A 164 6.00 -15.91 -0.24
C LYS A 164 5.59 -16.66 -1.51
N TRP A 165 4.35 -16.50 -1.96
CA TRP A 165 3.79 -17.32 -3.03
C TRP A 165 4.22 -16.87 -4.41
N ASN A 166 4.19 -17.81 -5.36
CA ASN A 166 4.28 -17.53 -6.78
C ASN A 166 2.92 -17.85 -7.44
N VAL A 167 2.14 -16.80 -7.74
CA VAL A 167 0.78 -16.94 -8.30
C VAL A 167 0.83 -16.48 -9.75
N THR A 168 0.60 -17.40 -10.69
CA THR A 168 0.70 -17.11 -12.13
C THR A 168 -0.63 -17.24 -12.87
N SER A 169 -1.57 -18.01 -12.33
CA SER A 169 -2.89 -18.24 -12.93
C SER A 169 -3.92 -17.20 -12.49
N LEU A 170 -4.56 -16.56 -13.47
CA LEU A 170 -5.69 -15.65 -13.24
C LEU A 170 -6.88 -16.38 -12.59
N GLU A 171 -7.12 -17.65 -12.94
CA GLU A 171 -8.23 -18.42 -12.39
C GLU A 171 -8.04 -18.71 -10.90
N THR A 172 -6.79 -18.90 -10.44
CA THR A 172 -6.46 -18.98 -9.01
C THR A 172 -6.86 -17.68 -8.30
N VAL A 173 -6.47 -16.53 -8.87
CA VAL A 173 -6.81 -15.21 -8.31
C VAL A 173 -8.33 -15.03 -8.24
N LYS A 174 -9.05 -15.32 -9.32
CA LYS A 174 -10.52 -15.25 -9.35
C LYS A 174 -11.16 -16.12 -8.27
N SER A 175 -10.73 -17.37 -8.14
CA SER A 175 -11.24 -18.30 -7.12
C SER A 175 -11.09 -17.73 -5.71
N LEU A 176 -9.90 -17.23 -5.36
CA LEU A 176 -9.63 -16.65 -4.04
C LEU A 176 -10.38 -15.33 -3.81
N LEU A 177 -10.50 -14.48 -4.84
CA LEU A 177 -11.31 -13.27 -4.77
C LEU A 177 -12.79 -13.58 -4.50
N GLN A 178 -13.34 -14.63 -5.10
CA GLN A 178 -14.74 -15.01 -4.85
C GLN A 178 -14.97 -15.42 -3.40
N VAL A 179 -14.07 -16.22 -2.82
CA VAL A 179 -14.17 -16.65 -1.41
C VAL A 179 -14.01 -15.46 -0.45
N SER A 180 -13.24 -14.45 -0.85
CA SER A 180 -13.00 -13.25 -0.04
C SER A 180 -14.19 -12.26 -0.05
N LYS A 181 -15.17 -12.44 -0.92
CA LYS A 181 -16.30 -11.48 -1.04
C LYS A 181 -17.11 -11.40 0.25
N GLY A 182 -17.36 -10.18 0.70
CA GLY A 182 -18.11 -9.90 1.92
C GLY A 182 -17.31 -10.13 3.21
N GLN A 183 -16.03 -10.48 3.11
CA GLN A 183 -15.11 -10.64 4.24
C GLN A 183 -14.16 -9.43 4.32
N THR A 184 -13.63 -9.16 5.51
CA THR A 184 -12.64 -8.10 5.73
C THR A 184 -11.24 -8.60 5.38
N MET A 185 -10.93 -8.71 4.08
CA MET A 185 -9.68 -9.28 3.56
C MET A 185 -8.87 -8.32 2.67
N ASP A 186 -9.04 -7.00 2.86
CA ASP A 186 -8.42 -5.99 1.98
C ASP A 186 -6.89 -6.14 1.89
N ALA A 187 -6.22 -6.44 3.00
CA ALA A 187 -4.77 -6.62 3.04
C ALA A 187 -4.32 -7.90 2.32
N GLN A 188 -5.05 -9.00 2.50
CA GLN A 188 -4.77 -10.27 1.84
C GLN A 188 -5.02 -10.17 0.33
N VAL A 189 -6.13 -9.55 -0.07
CA VAL A 189 -6.45 -9.30 -1.48
C VAL A 189 -5.39 -8.41 -2.11
N ALA A 190 -4.99 -7.32 -1.46
CA ALA A 190 -3.91 -6.47 -1.94
C ALA A 190 -2.59 -7.23 -2.12
N ALA A 191 -2.21 -8.08 -1.15
CA ALA A 191 -1.02 -8.93 -1.25
C ALA A 191 -1.13 -9.94 -2.41
N LEU A 192 -2.30 -10.55 -2.61
CA LEU A 192 -2.54 -11.49 -3.70
C LEU A 192 -2.41 -10.80 -5.07
N ILE A 193 -3.04 -9.63 -5.24
CA ILE A 193 -2.93 -8.84 -6.47
C ILE A 193 -1.49 -8.41 -6.71
N ALA A 194 -0.79 -7.94 -5.67
CA ALA A 194 0.61 -7.55 -5.78
C ALA A 194 1.49 -8.71 -6.28
N ARG A 195 1.30 -9.92 -5.76
CA ARG A 195 2.07 -11.11 -6.20
C ARG A 195 1.75 -11.52 -7.63
N TYR A 196 0.47 -11.53 -7.99
CA TYR A 196 0.04 -11.89 -9.35
C TYR A 196 0.58 -10.90 -10.40
N VAL A 197 0.45 -9.59 -10.15
CA VAL A 197 0.92 -8.55 -11.08
C VAL A 197 2.45 -8.49 -11.12
N ALA A 198 3.14 -8.68 -9.98
CA ALA A 198 4.60 -8.78 -9.97
C ALA A 198 5.14 -9.98 -10.79
N GLY A 199 4.35 -11.05 -10.91
CA GLY A 199 4.62 -12.19 -11.80
C GLY A 199 4.33 -11.91 -13.29
N GLY A 200 3.93 -10.69 -13.66
CA GLY A 200 3.54 -10.32 -15.02
C GLY A 200 2.07 -10.62 -15.35
N GLY A 201 1.27 -10.99 -14.35
CA GLY A 201 -0.16 -11.25 -14.50
C GLY A 201 -0.96 -9.99 -14.85
N GLN A 202 -1.99 -10.15 -15.68
CA GLN A 202 -2.94 -9.08 -16.00
C GLN A 202 -4.36 -9.49 -15.59
N LEU A 203 -4.98 -8.64 -14.79
CA LEU A 203 -6.38 -8.76 -14.38
C LEU A 203 -7.28 -8.36 -15.54
N ASP A 204 -8.27 -9.21 -15.82
CA ASP A 204 -9.35 -8.89 -16.73
C ASP A 204 -10.37 -7.93 -16.09
N LYS A 205 -11.27 -7.40 -16.92
CA LYS A 205 -12.30 -6.46 -16.47
C LYS A 205 -13.18 -7.04 -15.36
N ALA A 206 -13.57 -8.31 -15.46
CA ALA A 206 -14.41 -8.97 -14.46
C ALA A 206 -13.72 -9.07 -13.08
N SER A 207 -12.41 -9.29 -13.07
CA SER A 207 -11.60 -9.30 -11.85
C SER A 207 -11.46 -7.91 -11.26
N LEU A 208 -11.24 -6.88 -12.10
CA LEU A 208 -11.22 -5.48 -11.65
C LEU A 208 -12.58 -5.01 -11.11
N ASP A 209 -13.69 -5.45 -11.72
CA ASP A 209 -15.04 -5.19 -11.24
C ASP A 209 -15.30 -5.87 -9.89
N THR A 210 -14.77 -7.08 -9.70
CA THR A 210 -14.82 -7.77 -8.40
C THR A 210 -14.00 -7.05 -7.35
N LEU A 211 -12.83 -6.49 -7.72
CA LEU A 211 -11.99 -5.74 -6.79
C LEU A 211 -12.67 -4.48 -6.23
N ALA A 212 -13.67 -3.94 -6.93
CA ALA A 212 -14.42 -2.79 -6.45
C ALA A 212 -15.21 -3.04 -5.15
N THR A 213 -15.37 -4.30 -4.72
CA THR A 213 -15.97 -4.66 -3.42
C THR A 213 -14.97 -4.65 -2.26
N PHE A 214 -13.68 -4.44 -2.54
CA PHE A 214 -12.59 -4.43 -1.56
C PHE A 214 -11.99 -3.03 -1.40
N GLY A 215 -11.18 -2.86 -0.37
CA GLY A 215 -10.41 -1.66 -0.12
C GLY A 215 -9.44 -1.33 -1.27
N PRO A 216 -9.16 -0.04 -1.54
CA PRO A 216 -8.39 0.43 -2.69
C PRO A 216 -6.86 0.26 -2.54
N THR A 217 -6.40 -0.50 -1.54
CA THR A 217 -4.98 -0.75 -1.25
C THR A 217 -4.23 -1.44 -2.38
N TYR A 218 -4.96 -2.05 -3.33
CA TYR A 218 -4.37 -2.71 -4.51
C TYR A 218 -4.03 -1.74 -5.66
N LEU A 219 -4.50 -0.49 -5.64
CA LEU A 219 -4.42 0.43 -6.78
C LEU A 219 -2.99 0.61 -7.28
N CYS A 220 -2.04 0.81 -6.36
CA CYS A 220 -0.64 1.08 -6.72
C CYS A 220 0.13 -0.14 -7.25
N PHE A 221 -0.48 -1.33 -7.29
CA PHE A 221 0.10 -2.50 -7.97
C PHE A 221 -0.31 -2.58 -9.44
N LEU A 222 -1.39 -1.91 -9.84
CA LEU A 222 -1.95 -2.02 -11.18
C LEU A 222 -1.15 -1.22 -12.20
N SER A 223 -1.11 -1.71 -13.45
CA SER A 223 -0.52 -0.95 -14.55
C SER A 223 -1.38 0.26 -14.92
N PRO A 224 -0.81 1.30 -15.58
CA PRO A 224 -1.58 2.44 -16.09
C PRO A 224 -2.82 2.04 -16.92
N GLU A 225 -2.71 0.99 -17.73
CA GLU A 225 -3.81 0.47 -18.57
C GLU A 225 -4.93 -0.12 -17.72
N GLN A 226 -4.59 -0.85 -16.65
CA GLN A 226 -5.56 -1.46 -15.74
C GLN A 226 -6.23 -0.43 -14.82
N LEU A 227 -5.47 0.57 -14.36
CA LEU A 227 -6.03 1.76 -13.70
C LEU A 227 -7.04 2.47 -14.61
N GLY A 228 -6.78 2.41 -15.92
CA GLY A 228 -7.68 2.73 -17.01
C GLY A 228 -9.02 1.96 -17.03
N SER A 229 -9.24 0.96 -16.19
CA SER A 229 -10.51 0.23 -16.09
C SER A 229 -11.11 0.18 -14.69
N VAL A 230 -10.48 0.83 -13.70
CA VAL A 230 -10.97 0.87 -12.32
C VAL A 230 -12.29 1.65 -12.23
N GLN A 231 -13.24 1.13 -11.46
CA GLN A 231 -14.54 1.76 -11.26
C GLN A 231 -14.44 3.07 -10.44
N PRO A 232 -15.25 4.09 -10.75
CA PRO A 232 -15.25 5.36 -10.01
C PRO A 232 -15.50 5.21 -8.51
N SER A 233 -16.30 4.23 -8.09
CA SER A 233 -16.61 3.96 -6.66
C SER A 233 -15.34 3.70 -5.83
N VAL A 234 -14.34 3.04 -6.41
CA VAL A 234 -13.05 2.77 -5.76
C VAL A 234 -12.29 4.06 -5.48
N LEU A 235 -12.38 5.03 -6.41
CA LEU A 235 -11.74 6.34 -6.25
C LEU A 235 -12.39 7.16 -5.13
N TRP A 236 -13.70 7.00 -4.93
CA TRP A 236 -14.42 7.63 -3.81
C TRP A 236 -14.00 7.08 -2.44
N ALA A 237 -13.57 5.81 -2.39
CA ALA A 237 -13.18 5.11 -1.18
C ALA A 237 -11.70 5.27 -0.82
N ALA A 238 -10.85 5.70 -1.77
CA ALA A 238 -9.42 5.82 -1.55
C ALA A 238 -9.05 6.89 -0.53
N ARG A 239 -8.10 6.54 0.33
CA ARG A 239 -7.49 7.43 1.32
C ARG A 239 -6.05 7.72 0.91
N PRO A 240 -5.42 8.76 1.48
CA PRO A 240 -4.02 9.07 1.21
C PRO A 240 -3.06 7.87 1.38
N GLN A 241 -3.28 7.02 2.38
CA GLN A 241 -2.43 5.86 2.66
C GLN A 241 -2.51 4.80 1.54
N ASP A 242 -3.67 4.70 0.89
CA ASP A 242 -3.88 3.71 -0.18
C ASP A 242 -3.13 4.11 -1.47
N LEU A 243 -2.68 5.37 -1.58
CA LEU A 243 -2.00 5.95 -2.75
C LEU A 243 -0.51 6.26 -2.52
N GLU A 244 -0.01 6.09 -1.29
CA GLU A 244 1.37 6.46 -0.91
C GLU A 244 2.43 5.69 -1.71
N ALA A 245 2.14 4.44 -2.09
CA ALA A 245 3.03 3.59 -2.86
C ALA A 245 2.93 3.79 -4.38
N CYS A 246 2.04 4.67 -4.86
CA CYS A 246 1.80 4.87 -6.29
C CYS A 246 2.94 5.67 -6.92
N ARG A 247 3.38 5.25 -8.11
CA ARG A 247 4.40 5.94 -8.89
C ARG A 247 3.80 7.06 -9.72
N PRO A 248 4.59 8.06 -10.17
CA PRO A 248 4.09 9.16 -10.98
C PRO A 248 3.23 8.74 -12.19
N PRO A 249 3.62 7.73 -13.02
CA PRO A 249 2.79 7.30 -14.15
C PRO A 249 1.42 6.74 -13.75
N GLN A 250 1.27 6.20 -12.54
CA GLN A 250 -0.01 5.73 -12.03
C GLN A 250 -0.86 6.91 -11.56
N MET A 251 -0.23 7.89 -10.90
CA MET A 251 -0.90 9.11 -10.45
C MET A 251 -1.41 9.94 -11.64
N ASP A 252 -0.67 9.98 -12.74
CA ASP A 252 -1.08 10.64 -13.99
C ASP A 252 -2.37 10.06 -14.60
N ILE A 253 -2.67 8.79 -14.32
CA ILE A 253 -3.95 8.16 -14.70
C ILE A 253 -5.02 8.35 -13.63
N LEU A 254 -4.65 8.17 -12.35
CA LEU A 254 -5.59 8.23 -11.23
C LEU A 254 -6.16 9.64 -11.02
N TYR A 255 -5.36 10.68 -11.20
CA TYR A 255 -5.80 12.06 -11.01
C TYR A 255 -6.94 12.49 -11.97
N PRO A 256 -6.81 12.41 -13.31
CA PRO A 256 -7.90 12.79 -14.21
C PRO A 256 -9.13 11.90 -14.05
N ARG A 257 -8.94 10.63 -13.64
CA ARG A 257 -10.02 9.70 -13.28
C ARG A 257 -10.79 10.16 -12.05
N ALA A 258 -10.09 10.52 -10.99
CA ALA A 258 -10.68 11.04 -9.77
C ALA A 258 -11.41 12.36 -10.04
N ARG A 259 -10.80 13.27 -10.81
CA ARG A 259 -11.44 14.51 -11.26
C ARG A 259 -12.74 14.25 -12.01
N ALA A 260 -12.77 13.24 -12.89
CA ALA A 260 -13.99 12.82 -13.59
C ALA A 260 -15.04 12.21 -12.65
N ALA A 261 -14.61 11.39 -11.68
CA ALA A 261 -15.51 10.80 -10.69
C ALA A 261 -16.14 11.83 -9.75
N PHE A 262 -15.44 12.94 -9.48
CA PHE A 262 -15.83 13.98 -8.52
C PHE A 262 -16.47 15.22 -9.17
N GLN A 263 -16.86 15.16 -10.45
CA GLN A 263 -17.42 16.32 -11.18
C GLN A 263 -18.68 16.92 -10.54
N ASN A 264 -19.43 16.13 -9.76
CA ASN A 264 -20.69 16.55 -9.16
C ASN A 264 -20.54 17.24 -7.80
N ILE A 265 -19.33 17.25 -7.21
CA ILE A 265 -19.07 17.94 -5.94
C ILE A 265 -18.24 19.20 -6.19
N SER A 266 -18.38 20.20 -5.32
CA SER A 266 -17.71 21.50 -5.48
C SER A 266 -17.24 22.07 -4.14
N GLY A 267 -16.41 23.11 -4.21
CA GLY A 267 -15.93 23.83 -3.03
C GLY A 267 -14.99 22.99 -2.16
N SER A 268 -15.12 23.13 -0.84
CA SER A 268 -14.24 22.48 0.13
C SER A 268 -14.34 20.95 0.12
N GLU A 269 -15.54 20.41 -0.11
CA GLU A 269 -15.76 18.97 -0.21
C GLU A 269 -15.01 18.36 -1.40
N TYR A 270 -15.05 19.04 -2.56
CA TYR A 270 -14.27 18.64 -3.73
C TYR A 270 -12.78 18.62 -3.42
N PHE A 271 -12.26 19.67 -2.77
CA PHE A 271 -10.84 19.70 -2.42
C PHE A 271 -10.45 18.55 -1.49
N VAL A 272 -11.24 18.26 -0.45
CA VAL A 272 -11.00 17.13 0.45
C VAL A 272 -10.92 15.79 -0.30
N LYS A 273 -11.80 15.59 -1.29
CA LYS A 273 -11.84 14.36 -2.08
C LYS A 273 -10.73 14.24 -3.12
N ILE A 274 -10.38 15.33 -3.82
CA ILE A 274 -9.34 15.29 -4.84
C ILE A 274 -7.92 15.32 -4.24
N LYS A 275 -7.76 15.83 -3.02
CA LYS A 275 -6.46 16.01 -2.35
C LYS A 275 -5.51 14.80 -2.42
N PRO A 276 -5.94 13.55 -2.16
CA PRO A 276 -5.06 12.38 -2.23
C PRO A 276 -4.46 12.14 -3.62
N TYR A 277 -5.09 12.67 -4.67
CA TYR A 277 -4.70 12.45 -6.06
C TYR A 277 -3.80 13.54 -6.64
N LEU A 278 -3.55 14.62 -5.90
CA LEU A 278 -2.88 15.81 -6.44
C LEU A 278 -1.44 15.58 -6.88
N ALA A 279 -0.80 14.49 -6.45
CA ALA A 279 0.50 14.07 -6.99
C ALA A 279 0.47 13.80 -8.52
N GLY A 280 -0.70 13.61 -9.12
CA GLY A 280 -0.89 13.49 -10.57
C GLY A 280 -1.47 14.73 -11.25
N ALA A 281 -1.54 15.87 -10.55
CA ALA A 281 -2.21 17.06 -11.06
C ALA A 281 -1.31 17.87 -12.02
N PRO A 282 -1.82 18.27 -13.20
CA PRO A 282 -1.10 19.18 -14.08
C PRO A 282 -1.14 20.62 -13.54
N THR A 283 -0.21 21.45 -14.01
CA THR A 283 -0.09 22.87 -13.64
C THR A 283 -1.42 23.62 -13.73
N GLU A 284 -2.19 23.38 -14.79
CA GLU A 284 -3.43 24.06 -15.13
C GLU A 284 -4.49 23.85 -14.05
N ASP A 285 -4.55 22.66 -13.47
CA ASP A 285 -5.46 22.35 -12.40
C ASP A 285 -4.98 22.91 -11.07
N LEU A 286 -3.66 22.94 -10.82
CA LEU A 286 -3.10 23.64 -9.67
C LEU A 286 -3.42 25.14 -9.71
N ARG A 287 -3.35 25.78 -10.89
CA ARG A 287 -3.80 27.17 -11.08
C ARG A 287 -5.30 27.33 -10.83
N ALA A 288 -6.12 26.37 -11.24
CA ALA A 288 -7.55 26.38 -10.97
C ALA A 288 -7.86 26.27 -9.46
N LEU A 289 -7.13 25.42 -8.73
CA LEU A 289 -7.23 25.30 -7.27
C LEU A 289 -6.73 26.56 -6.56
N SER A 290 -5.67 27.17 -7.07
CA SER A 290 -5.15 28.44 -6.55
C SER A 290 -6.22 29.54 -6.59
N ARG A 291 -6.99 29.66 -7.67
CA ARG A 291 -8.11 30.63 -7.76
C ARG A 291 -9.18 30.42 -6.69
N GLN A 292 -9.31 29.19 -6.17
CA GLN A 292 -10.28 28.83 -5.13
C GLN A 292 -9.75 29.02 -3.70
N LYS A 293 -8.46 29.38 -3.53
CA LYS A 293 -7.83 29.60 -2.23
C LYS A 293 -7.99 28.43 -1.26
N VAL A 294 -7.63 27.23 -1.72
CA VAL A 294 -7.93 25.95 -1.05
C VAL A 294 -7.16 25.68 0.26
N ASN A 295 -6.18 26.52 0.63
CA ASN A 295 -5.36 26.36 1.83
C ASN A 295 -4.71 24.96 1.94
N MET A 296 -4.03 24.54 0.87
CA MET A 296 -3.30 23.28 0.80
C MET A 296 -2.21 23.23 1.89
N ASP A 297 -2.07 22.11 2.59
CA ASP A 297 -0.98 21.91 3.53
C ASP A 297 0.35 21.61 2.84
N THR A 298 1.44 21.92 3.54
CA THR A 298 2.80 21.74 3.03
C THR A 298 3.13 20.28 2.74
N ALA A 299 2.57 19.33 3.48
CA ALA A 299 2.80 17.90 3.24
C ALA A 299 2.23 17.47 1.88
N THR A 300 1.01 17.89 1.56
CA THR A 300 0.39 17.66 0.25
C THR A 300 1.17 18.36 -0.86
N PHE A 301 1.59 19.61 -0.65
CA PHE A 301 2.38 20.35 -1.63
C PHE A 301 3.68 19.64 -2.01
N LYS A 302 4.34 18.98 -1.05
CA LYS A 302 5.56 18.19 -1.30
C LYS A 302 5.34 16.96 -2.16
N THR A 303 4.11 16.46 -2.24
CA THR A 303 3.77 15.30 -3.09
C THR A 303 3.52 15.68 -4.55
N LEU A 304 3.39 16.98 -4.86
CA LEU A 304 3.14 17.45 -6.21
C LEU A 304 4.36 17.19 -7.10
N GLN A 305 4.09 16.88 -8.38
CA GLN A 305 5.15 16.77 -9.37
C GLN A 305 5.87 18.10 -9.53
N THR A 306 7.21 18.04 -9.53
CA THR A 306 8.06 19.21 -9.67
C THR A 306 7.69 19.99 -10.93
N GLU A 307 7.54 19.30 -12.06
CA GLU A 307 7.18 19.87 -13.36
C GLU A 307 5.88 20.65 -13.34
N ALA A 308 4.90 20.26 -12.51
CA ALA A 308 3.63 20.95 -12.36
C ALA A 308 3.72 22.19 -11.46
N VAL A 309 4.67 22.21 -10.53
CA VAL A 309 4.87 23.30 -9.57
C VAL A 309 5.76 24.41 -10.14
N LEU A 310 6.81 24.07 -10.90
CA LEU A 310 7.78 25.02 -11.44
C LEU A 310 7.16 26.23 -12.19
N PRO A 311 6.08 26.10 -12.96
CA PRO A 311 5.50 27.22 -13.69
C PRO A 311 4.55 28.09 -12.85
N LEU A 312 4.33 27.77 -11.57
CA LEU A 312 3.47 28.56 -10.69
C LEU A 312 4.13 29.88 -10.28
N THR A 313 3.35 30.94 -10.31
CA THR A 313 3.78 32.26 -9.82
C THR A 313 3.72 32.35 -8.29
N ILE A 314 4.36 33.37 -7.72
CA ILE A 314 4.30 33.64 -6.29
C ILE A 314 2.85 33.83 -5.81
N ALA A 315 2.05 34.62 -6.53
CA ALA A 315 0.64 34.86 -6.18
C ALA A 315 -0.19 33.57 -6.26
N GLU A 316 0.05 32.71 -7.25
CA GLU A 316 -0.65 31.43 -7.36
C GLU A 316 -0.32 30.51 -6.18
N LEU A 317 0.96 30.42 -5.82
CA LEU A 317 1.41 29.59 -4.71
C LEU A 317 0.93 30.13 -3.35
N GLN A 318 0.92 31.46 -3.15
CA GLN A 318 0.30 32.10 -1.99
C GLN A 318 -1.17 31.71 -1.84
N ASN A 319 -1.94 31.77 -2.93
CA ASN A 319 -3.35 31.40 -2.89
C ASN A 319 -3.54 29.88 -2.71
N LEU A 320 -2.64 29.05 -3.22
CA LEU A 320 -2.73 27.59 -3.07
C LEU A 320 -2.52 27.16 -1.61
N LEU A 321 -1.49 27.69 -0.96
CA LEU A 321 -1.10 27.31 0.41
C LEU A 321 -1.81 28.13 1.51
N GLY A 322 -2.16 29.38 1.22
CA GLY A 322 -2.78 30.29 2.17
C GLY A 322 -1.98 30.42 3.47
N PRO A 323 -2.56 30.13 4.64
CA PRO A 323 -1.86 30.24 5.93
C PRO A 323 -0.70 29.24 6.07
N ASN A 324 -0.69 28.15 5.30
CA ASN A 324 0.36 27.12 5.36
C ASN A 324 1.65 27.54 4.63
N LEU A 325 1.65 28.71 3.99
CA LEU A 325 2.79 29.26 3.27
C LEU A 325 4.04 29.36 4.15
N VAL A 326 3.86 29.68 5.44
CA VAL A 326 4.95 29.79 6.42
C VAL A 326 5.76 28.49 6.55
N GLY A 327 5.14 27.34 6.27
CA GLY A 327 5.78 26.04 6.31
C GLY A 327 6.83 25.82 5.22
N LEU A 328 6.84 26.63 4.14
CA LEU A 328 7.80 26.49 3.06
C LEU A 328 9.25 26.71 3.50
N LYS A 329 9.48 27.54 4.52
CA LYS A 329 10.82 27.80 5.02
C LYS A 329 11.51 26.53 5.55
N ALA A 330 10.73 25.64 6.17
CA ALA A 330 11.25 24.36 6.67
C ALA A 330 11.62 23.39 5.53
N GLU A 331 11.07 23.61 4.34
CA GLU A 331 11.19 22.71 3.18
C GLU A 331 12.01 23.34 2.04
N GLN A 332 12.72 24.44 2.31
CA GLN A 332 13.49 25.20 1.33
C GLN A 332 14.53 24.36 0.55
N GLU A 333 15.05 23.29 1.17
CA GLU A 333 16.03 22.39 0.57
C GLU A 333 15.42 21.16 -0.11
N SER A 334 14.11 20.94 0.07
CA SER A 334 13.38 19.78 -0.44
C SER A 334 12.75 20.10 -1.81
N SER A 335 12.82 19.16 -2.75
CA SER A 335 11.99 19.21 -3.97
C SER A 335 10.51 18.98 -3.60
N PRO A 336 9.53 19.64 -4.24
CA PRO A 336 9.65 20.61 -5.34
C PRO A 336 9.89 22.07 -4.91
N VAL A 337 9.88 22.36 -3.60
CA VAL A 337 9.98 23.72 -3.05
C VAL A 337 11.30 24.39 -3.47
N ARG A 338 12.42 23.70 -3.30
CA ARG A 338 13.74 24.18 -3.70
C ARG A 338 13.79 24.55 -5.18
N ASP A 339 13.34 23.64 -6.04
CA ASP A 339 13.40 23.84 -7.49
C ASP A 339 12.52 25.00 -7.94
N TRP A 340 11.37 25.19 -7.28
CA TRP A 340 10.51 26.34 -7.51
C TRP A 340 11.19 27.65 -7.08
N ILE A 341 11.82 27.70 -5.91
CA ILE A 341 12.56 28.87 -5.40
C ILE A 341 13.64 29.30 -6.40
N LEU A 342 14.42 28.35 -6.94
CA LEU A 342 15.49 28.63 -7.90
C LEU A 342 15.00 29.29 -9.20
N ARG A 343 13.70 29.18 -9.53
CA ARG A 343 13.10 29.80 -10.72
C ARG A 343 12.50 31.18 -10.47
N GLN A 344 12.29 31.56 -9.22
CA GLN A 344 11.72 32.87 -8.88
C GLN A 344 12.82 33.93 -8.77
N ARG A 345 12.46 35.20 -8.96
CA ARG A 345 13.36 36.32 -8.66
C ARG A 345 13.51 36.47 -7.15
N GLN A 346 14.71 36.82 -6.70
CA GLN A 346 14.98 37.00 -5.28
C GLN A 346 14.10 38.13 -4.68
N ASP A 347 13.92 39.24 -5.39
CA ASP A 347 13.06 40.34 -4.93
C ASP A 347 11.60 39.89 -4.72
N ASP A 348 11.09 39.04 -5.63
CA ASP A 348 9.73 38.50 -5.53
C ASP A 348 9.62 37.55 -4.33
N LEU A 349 10.63 36.71 -4.08
CA LEU A 349 10.69 35.83 -2.90
C LEU A 349 10.80 36.62 -1.59
N ASP A 350 11.58 37.71 -1.57
CA ASP A 350 11.74 38.57 -0.40
C ASP A 350 10.42 39.26 -0.04
N SER A 351 9.58 39.57 -1.04
CA SER A 351 8.22 40.12 -0.82
C SER A 351 7.30 39.20 0.00
N LEU A 352 7.62 37.89 0.06
CA LEU A 352 6.89 36.94 0.90
C LEU A 352 7.18 37.12 2.40
N GLY A 353 8.29 37.76 2.77
CA GLY A 353 8.69 37.95 4.17
C GLY A 353 9.08 36.66 4.90
N LEU A 354 9.31 35.56 4.17
CA LEU A 354 9.63 34.24 4.71
C LEU A 354 11.14 33.99 4.87
N GLY A 355 11.98 34.91 4.35
CA GLY A 355 13.43 34.74 4.30
C GLY A 355 13.87 33.57 3.41
N LEU A 356 13.18 33.33 2.30
CA LEU A 356 13.57 32.33 1.30
C LEU A 356 14.74 32.88 0.47
N HIS A 357 15.79 32.07 0.28
CA HIS A 357 16.98 32.47 -0.46
C HIS A 357 17.33 31.44 -1.53
N GLY A 358 18.05 31.89 -2.56
CA GLY A 358 18.46 31.04 -3.68
C GLY A 358 17.71 31.35 -4.98
N GLY A 359 16.83 32.35 -4.99
CA GLY A 359 16.22 32.84 -6.23
C GLY A 359 17.23 33.53 -7.15
N ILE A 360 16.76 33.89 -8.34
CA ILE A 360 17.54 34.59 -9.36
C ILE A 360 17.84 36.02 -8.85
N PRO A 361 19.12 36.40 -8.69
CA PRO A 361 19.48 37.74 -8.23
C PRO A 361 19.05 38.81 -9.25
N SER A 362 18.55 39.94 -8.74
CA SER A 362 18.27 41.11 -9.58
C SER A 362 19.58 41.81 -9.96
N GLY A 363 19.75 42.16 -11.25
CA GLY A 363 20.85 43.00 -11.73
C GLY A 363 21.98 42.32 -12.52
N TYR A 364 21.90 41.02 -12.78
CA TYR A 364 22.86 40.31 -13.64
C TYR A 364 22.17 39.68 -14.86
N LEU A 365 22.78 39.78 -16.04
CA LEU A 365 22.29 39.12 -17.26
C LEU A 365 22.60 37.62 -17.18
N VAL A 366 21.57 36.77 -17.15
CA VAL A 366 21.74 35.33 -17.35
C VAL A 366 21.97 35.09 -18.84
N MET A 367 23.21 34.80 -19.23
CA MET A 367 23.49 34.36 -20.60
C MET A 367 23.08 32.90 -20.78
N ASP A 368 22.12 32.66 -21.67
CA ASP A 368 21.83 31.33 -22.17
C ASP A 368 22.95 30.88 -23.14
N LEU A 369 23.81 29.97 -22.67
CA LEU A 369 24.95 29.47 -23.43
C LEU A 369 24.58 28.37 -24.45
N SER A 370 23.30 27.97 -24.55
CA SER A 370 22.83 26.97 -25.52
C SER A 370 23.02 27.40 -26.99
N PHE A 371 23.24 28.69 -27.25
CA PHE A 371 23.52 29.21 -28.60
C PHE A 371 24.97 29.07 -29.08
N ARG A 372 25.91 28.58 -28.25
CA ARG A 372 27.34 28.59 -28.61
C ARG A 372 27.74 27.53 -29.66
N GLU A 373 26.92 26.52 -29.90
CA GLU A 373 27.19 25.50 -30.93
C GLU A 373 26.91 25.98 -32.36
N ALA A 374 26.17 27.08 -32.56
CA ALA A 374 25.84 27.59 -33.90
C ALA A 374 26.92 28.52 -34.50
N LEU A 375 27.86 29.04 -33.71
CA LEU A 375 28.82 30.07 -34.16
C LEU A 375 30.28 29.58 -34.26
N SER A 376 30.55 28.29 -34.05
CA SER A 376 31.90 27.73 -34.24
C SER A 376 32.14 27.22 -35.69
N GLY A 377 31.49 27.81 -36.68
CA GLY A 377 31.82 27.65 -38.10
C GLY A 377 32.98 28.58 -38.48
N GLY A 378 34.21 28.20 -38.15
CA GLY A 378 35.41 29.00 -38.44
C GLY A 378 35.64 29.22 -39.93
N ALA A 379 35.49 30.46 -40.39
CA ALA A 379 35.94 30.92 -41.70
C ALA A 379 37.49 30.96 -41.75
N ARG A 380 38.11 30.13 -42.59
CA ARG A 380 39.55 30.23 -42.90
C ARG A 380 39.74 31.23 -44.04
N LEU A 381 40.33 32.38 -43.73
CA LEU A 381 40.79 33.37 -44.71
C LEU A 381 42.25 33.13 -45.11
N LEU A 382 42.48 33.38 -46.41
CA LEU A 382 43.70 33.35 -47.22
C LEU A 382 44.91 34.10 -46.64
N GLY A 383 46.11 33.59 -46.95
CA GLY A 383 47.38 34.33 -47.00
C GLY A 383 48.34 33.73 -48.06
N PRO A 384 49.24 34.51 -48.70
CA PRO A 384 49.67 34.33 -50.10
C PRO A 384 50.95 33.50 -50.34
N GLY A 385 51.13 33.02 -51.60
CA GLY A 385 52.13 32.04 -52.11
C GLY A 385 53.62 32.49 -52.21
N PRO A 386 54.52 31.82 -52.99
CA PRO A 386 54.32 31.43 -54.39
C PRO A 386 54.94 30.07 -54.89
N VAL A 387 54.43 29.62 -56.06
CA VAL A 387 55.03 28.93 -57.23
C VAL A 387 56.26 28.01 -57.06
N LEU A 388 56.18 26.76 -57.57
CA LEU A 388 57.13 26.12 -58.52
C LEU A 388 56.63 24.74 -59.05
N ILE A 389 56.24 24.72 -60.33
CA ILE A 389 56.61 23.79 -61.45
C ILE A 389 56.36 22.25 -61.40
N ALA A 390 55.77 21.78 -62.51
CA ALA A 390 55.92 20.50 -63.27
C ALA A 390 54.85 19.37 -63.17
N ILE A 391 54.09 19.28 -64.27
CA ILE A 391 53.32 18.17 -64.91
C ILE A 391 54.34 17.23 -65.66
N PRO A 392 54.08 16.02 -66.28
CA PRO A 392 52.84 15.28 -66.68
C PRO A 392 52.83 13.76 -66.27
N THR A 393 51.80 12.93 -66.49
CA THR A 393 51.36 12.37 -67.80
C THR A 393 50.04 11.56 -67.73
N LEU A 394 49.23 11.69 -68.81
CA LEU A 394 48.46 10.68 -69.59
C LEU A 394 47.80 9.46 -68.86
N LEU A 395 46.60 8.95 -69.15
CA LEU A 395 45.89 8.75 -70.44
C LEU A 395 44.48 8.13 -70.14
N LEU A 396 43.48 8.47 -70.96
CA LEU A 396 42.21 7.78 -71.37
C LEU A 396 41.75 6.49 -70.63
N ALA A 397 40.46 6.21 -70.39
CA ALA A 397 39.28 6.27 -71.29
C ALA A 397 37.97 6.24 -70.45
N LEU A 398 36.94 7.05 -70.72
CA LEU A 398 35.76 6.73 -71.57
C LEU A 398 35.27 5.27 -71.35
N ILE A 399 34.03 5.03 -70.91
CA ILE A 399 32.78 5.11 -71.69
C ILE A 399 31.57 5.09 -70.74
N PRO A 400 30.48 5.85 -71.00
CA PRO A 400 29.19 5.73 -70.33
C PRO A 400 28.18 4.89 -71.14
N LYS A 401 27.24 4.25 -70.44
CA LYS A 401 25.81 4.25 -70.79
C LYS A 401 24.97 4.03 -69.54
#